data_AF-A0A0L8I5K7-F1
#
_entry.id   AF-A0A0L8I5K7-F1
#
_cell.length_a   1.000
_cell.length_b   1.000
_cell.length_c   1.000
_cell.angle_alpha   90.00
_cell.angle_beta   90.00
_cell.angle_gamma   90.00
#
_symmetry.space_group_name_H-M   'P 1'
#
loop_
_entity.id
_entity.type
_entity.pdbx_description
1 polymer ?
#
loop_
_entity_poly.entity_id
_entity_poly.type
_entity_poly.pdbx_seq_one_letter_code
_entity_poly.pdbx_strand_id
1 'polypeptide(L)'
;MLVTKANEEMKLTDILSVLRSPDCTTKARLETYTTFSDKLKMETNDMAFVQDVAKSSRQVISLIQSDILGSSSELTENALQVLGLCLQNQTIINSMGLKDSNEVIRNLCQCALETEDKGVCTRALWCLANQVLQPDVICNQINPILDALEHSFSKPLSQSVLVEHEAVNLVVRLLQQVPKKMNEKAINWSHHVYSLLGHGAIRIREKALQALSIALPAFLVNPNGLVASMVADVKTVSIIIYCLL
;
A
#
# COMPACT_ATOMS: atom_id res chain seq x y z
N MET A 1 5.16 -45.54 -19.23
CA MET A 1 5.51 -44.31 -19.97
C MET A 1 4.42 -43.28 -19.68
N LEU A 2 4.55 -42.62 -18.52
CA LEU A 2 3.60 -41.59 -18.06
C LEU A 2 4.16 -40.26 -18.53
N VAL A 3 3.57 -39.71 -19.58
CA VAL A 3 3.82 -38.33 -20.01
C VAL A 3 3.17 -37.44 -18.96
N THR A 4 3.99 -36.88 -18.08
CA THR A 4 3.65 -35.72 -17.27
C THR A 4 3.23 -34.61 -18.25
N LYS A 5 1.94 -34.25 -18.24
CA LYS A 5 1.47 -33.05 -18.92
C LYS A 5 2.33 -31.89 -18.42
N ALA A 6 3.10 -31.32 -19.34
CA ALA A 6 3.86 -30.12 -19.11
C ALA A 6 2.93 -29.05 -18.51
N ASN A 7 3.49 -28.32 -17.55
CA ASN A 7 3.00 -27.03 -17.10
C ASN A 7 2.81 -26.14 -18.35
N GLU A 8 1.62 -26.13 -18.95
CA GLU A 8 1.27 -25.09 -19.91
C GLU A 8 1.19 -23.80 -19.09
N GLU A 9 2.19 -22.93 -19.25
CA GLU A 9 2.21 -21.63 -18.59
C GLU A 9 0.92 -20.87 -18.95
N MET A 10 0.05 -20.70 -17.95
CA MET A 10 -1.20 -19.97 -18.10
C MET A 10 -0.89 -18.55 -18.61
N LYS A 11 -1.43 -18.20 -19.78
CA LYS A 11 -1.23 -16.89 -20.41
C LYS A 11 -2.13 -15.86 -19.73
N LEU A 12 -1.83 -14.58 -19.95
CA LEU A 12 -2.70 -13.50 -19.43
C LEU A 12 -4.14 -13.63 -19.93
N THR A 13 -4.35 -14.09 -21.17
CA THR A 13 -5.69 -14.34 -21.73
C THR A 13 -6.49 -15.34 -20.92
N ASP A 14 -5.83 -16.39 -20.42
CA ASP A 14 -6.46 -17.44 -19.63
C ASP A 14 -6.84 -16.89 -18.25
N ILE A 15 -5.92 -16.14 -17.62
CA ILE A 15 -6.17 -15.45 -16.34
C ILE A 15 -7.39 -14.53 -16.46
N LEU A 16 -7.40 -13.68 -17.49
CA LEU A 16 -8.49 -12.75 -17.73
C LEU A 16 -9.82 -13.46 -18.02
N SER A 17 -9.79 -14.62 -18.68
CA SER A 17 -11.01 -15.41 -18.93
C SER A 17 -11.65 -15.90 -17.64
N VAL A 18 -10.84 -16.34 -16.66
CA VAL A 18 -11.33 -16.82 -15.37
C VAL A 18 -11.85 -15.66 -14.52
N LEU A 19 -11.10 -14.55 -14.44
CA LEU A 19 -11.51 -13.38 -13.66
C LEU A 19 -12.79 -12.70 -14.19
N ARG A 20 -13.06 -12.78 -15.51
CA ARG A 20 -14.30 -12.26 -16.10
C ARG A 20 -15.49 -13.18 -15.95
N SER A 21 -15.27 -14.47 -15.71
CA SER A 21 -16.37 -15.44 -15.69
C SER A 21 -17.26 -15.19 -14.47
N PRO A 22 -18.57 -14.92 -14.66
CA PRO A 22 -19.50 -14.75 -13.55
C PRO A 22 -19.76 -16.07 -12.82
N ASP A 23 -19.57 -17.21 -13.49
CA ASP A 23 -19.77 -18.56 -12.96
C ASP A 23 -18.49 -19.12 -12.30
N CYS A 24 -17.43 -18.32 -12.20
CA CYS A 24 -16.18 -18.73 -11.57
C CYS A 24 -16.39 -18.99 -10.08
N THR A 25 -16.02 -20.18 -9.61
CA THR A 25 -16.01 -20.48 -8.18
C THR A 25 -14.96 -19.63 -7.45
N THR A 26 -15.23 -19.28 -6.19
CA THR A 26 -14.26 -18.54 -5.34
C THR A 26 -12.90 -19.23 -5.30
N LYS A 27 -12.88 -20.56 -5.22
CA LYS A 27 -11.63 -21.35 -5.23
C LYS A 27 -10.82 -21.14 -6.50
N ALA A 28 -11.46 -21.28 -7.67
CA ALA A 28 -10.79 -21.07 -8.96
C ALA A 28 -10.29 -19.63 -9.11
N ARG A 29 -11.04 -18.64 -8.59
CA ARG A 29 -10.63 -17.24 -8.59
C ARG A 29 -9.41 -17.00 -7.71
N LEU A 30 -9.36 -17.58 -6.52
CA LEU A 30 -8.19 -17.53 -5.62
C LEU A 30 -6.94 -18.19 -6.22
N GLU A 31 -7.09 -19.38 -6.82
CA GLU A 31 -6.00 -20.07 -7.54
C GLU A 31 -5.48 -19.24 -8.72
N THR A 32 -6.38 -18.52 -9.41
CA THR A 32 -6.03 -17.61 -10.50
C THR A 32 -5.23 -16.41 -10.00
N TYR A 33 -5.65 -15.77 -8.90
CA TYR A 33 -4.88 -14.68 -8.29
C TYR A 33 -3.51 -15.13 -7.79
N THR A 34 -3.42 -16.32 -7.23
CA THR A 34 -2.14 -16.92 -6.80
C THR A 34 -1.20 -17.06 -7.99
N THR A 35 -1.67 -17.73 -9.05
CA THR A 35 -0.94 -17.92 -10.31
C THR A 35 -0.50 -16.58 -10.93
N PHE A 36 -1.38 -15.60 -10.94
CA PHE A 36 -1.08 -14.27 -11.46
C PHE A 36 0.02 -13.59 -10.63
N SER A 37 -0.08 -13.64 -9.29
CA SER A 37 0.93 -13.05 -8.41
C SER A 37 2.30 -13.71 -8.58
N ASP A 38 2.34 -15.03 -8.77
CA ASP A 38 3.59 -15.77 -8.95
C ASP A 38 4.25 -15.39 -10.28
N LYS A 39 3.48 -15.29 -11.37
CA LYS A 39 4.01 -14.81 -12.66
C LYS A 39 4.54 -13.38 -12.58
N LEU A 40 3.89 -12.48 -11.83
CA LEU A 40 4.37 -11.10 -11.65
C LEU A 40 5.68 -11.02 -10.84
N LYS A 41 5.93 -11.95 -9.92
CA LYS A 41 7.15 -11.99 -9.08
C LYS A 41 8.37 -12.55 -9.80
N MET A 42 8.21 -13.21 -10.95
CA MET A 42 9.31 -13.79 -11.72
C MET A 42 10.06 -12.71 -12.53
N GLU A 43 10.69 -11.76 -11.82
CA GLU A 43 11.31 -10.53 -12.34
C GLU A 43 12.36 -10.75 -13.44
N THR A 44 12.97 -11.92 -13.53
CA THR A 44 14.07 -12.19 -14.47
C THR A 44 13.68 -12.95 -15.74
N ASN A 45 12.50 -13.57 -15.81
CA ASN A 45 12.19 -14.53 -16.90
C ASN A 45 10.93 -14.22 -17.72
N ASP A 46 10.01 -13.36 -17.27
CA ASP A 46 8.75 -13.14 -18.00
C ASP A 46 8.43 -11.65 -18.23
N MET A 47 9.41 -10.93 -18.79
CA MET A 47 9.19 -9.58 -19.31
C MET A 47 8.04 -9.54 -20.33
N ALA A 48 7.80 -10.64 -21.06
CA ALA A 48 6.68 -10.76 -21.99
C ALA A 48 5.33 -10.68 -21.28
N PHE A 49 5.15 -11.39 -20.17
CA PHE A 49 3.93 -11.31 -19.37
C PHE A 49 3.69 -9.94 -18.77
N VAL A 50 4.73 -9.29 -18.22
CA VAL A 50 4.62 -7.90 -17.74
C VAL A 50 4.19 -6.96 -18.87
N GLN A 51 4.74 -7.12 -20.08
CA GLN A 51 4.34 -6.33 -21.24
C GLN A 51 2.89 -6.59 -21.66
N ASP A 52 2.42 -7.83 -21.60
CA ASP A 52 1.03 -8.16 -21.92
C ASP A 52 0.05 -7.59 -20.86
N VAL A 53 0.46 -7.62 -19.58
CA VAL A 53 -0.27 -6.95 -18.50
C VAL A 53 -0.32 -5.45 -18.73
N ALA A 54 0.80 -4.83 -19.12
CA ALA A 54 0.86 -3.40 -19.43
C ALA A 54 -0.05 -3.03 -20.63
N LYS A 55 -0.04 -3.82 -21.71
CA LYS A 55 -0.94 -3.61 -22.86
C LYS A 55 -2.42 -3.71 -22.48
N SER A 56 -2.74 -4.51 -21.46
CA SER A 56 -4.11 -4.76 -20.99
C SER A 56 -4.40 -4.10 -19.63
N SER A 57 -3.58 -3.13 -19.21
CA SER A 57 -3.52 -2.66 -17.82
C SER A 57 -4.87 -2.16 -17.31
N ARG A 58 -5.56 -1.33 -18.10
CA ARG A 58 -6.89 -0.82 -17.75
C ARG A 58 -7.89 -1.94 -17.44
N GLN A 59 -7.87 -3.00 -18.23
CA GLN A 59 -8.77 -4.13 -18.04
C GLN A 59 -8.36 -5.00 -16.84
N VAL A 60 -7.07 -5.30 -16.71
CA VAL A 60 -6.52 -6.05 -15.57
C VAL A 60 -6.87 -5.35 -14.26
N ILE A 61 -6.57 -4.06 -14.16
CA ILE A 61 -6.80 -3.25 -12.98
C ILE A 61 -8.30 -3.16 -12.66
N SER A 62 -9.16 -2.96 -13.67
CA SER A 62 -10.60 -2.92 -13.46
C SER A 62 -11.16 -4.21 -12.86
N LEU A 63 -10.68 -5.38 -13.29
CA LEU A 63 -11.13 -6.67 -12.74
C LEU A 63 -10.65 -6.83 -11.29
N ILE A 64 -9.39 -6.50 -11.02
CA ILE A 64 -8.82 -6.56 -9.67
C ILE A 64 -9.60 -5.63 -8.71
N GLN A 65 -9.89 -4.40 -9.13
CA GLN A 65 -10.63 -3.43 -8.33
C GLN A 65 -12.06 -3.88 -8.04
N SER A 66 -12.73 -4.56 -8.98
CA SER A 66 -14.06 -5.13 -8.77
C SER A 66 -14.05 -6.16 -7.64
N ASP A 67 -13.02 -7.00 -7.57
CA ASP A 67 -12.92 -8.00 -6.50
C ASP A 67 -12.55 -7.34 -5.16
N ILE A 68 -11.73 -6.28 -5.16
CA ILE A 68 -11.37 -5.54 -3.93
C ILE A 68 -12.59 -4.91 -3.25
N LEU A 69 -13.54 -4.36 -4.01
CA LEU A 69 -14.67 -3.60 -3.46
C LEU A 69 -15.90 -4.46 -3.09
N GLY A 70 -15.95 -5.73 -3.51
CA GLY A 70 -17.18 -6.52 -3.46
C GLY A 70 -17.06 -7.94 -2.91
N SER A 71 -15.88 -8.33 -2.43
CA SER A 71 -15.59 -9.75 -2.11
C SER A 71 -15.31 -10.02 -0.63
N SER A 72 -15.12 -11.30 -0.29
CA SER A 72 -14.62 -11.72 1.02
C SER A 72 -13.20 -11.22 1.29
N SER A 73 -12.83 -11.08 2.56
CA SER A 73 -11.47 -10.65 2.97
C SER A 73 -10.36 -11.44 2.26
N GLU A 74 -10.47 -12.76 2.20
CA GLU A 74 -9.47 -13.62 1.55
C GLU A 74 -9.29 -13.30 0.07
N LEU A 75 -10.39 -13.09 -0.67
CA LEU A 75 -10.32 -12.74 -2.08
C LEU A 75 -9.78 -11.32 -2.28
N THR A 76 -10.20 -10.38 -1.43
CA THR A 76 -9.70 -9.01 -1.40
C THR A 76 -8.19 -8.98 -1.15
N GLU A 77 -7.66 -9.75 -0.21
CA GLU A 77 -6.21 -9.83 0.07
C GLU A 77 -5.41 -10.36 -1.12
N ASN A 78 -5.93 -11.37 -1.82
CA ASN A 78 -5.31 -11.94 -3.02
C ASN A 78 -5.35 -10.96 -4.20
N ALA A 79 -6.47 -10.27 -4.39
CA ALA A 79 -6.60 -9.21 -5.39
C ALA A 79 -5.64 -8.04 -5.09
N LEU A 80 -5.54 -7.61 -3.83
CA LEU A 80 -4.58 -6.59 -3.38
C LEU A 80 -3.13 -7.03 -3.59
N GLN A 81 -2.79 -8.30 -3.38
CA GLN A 81 -1.45 -8.81 -3.68
C GLN A 81 -1.09 -8.58 -5.16
N VAL A 82 -1.97 -8.93 -6.09
CA VAL A 82 -1.72 -8.71 -7.52
C VAL A 82 -1.69 -7.22 -7.84
N LEU A 83 -2.62 -6.42 -7.29
CA LEU A 83 -2.63 -4.98 -7.49
C LEU A 83 -1.32 -4.33 -7.07
N GLY A 84 -0.81 -4.63 -5.88
CA GLY A 84 0.42 -4.04 -5.38
C GLY A 84 1.66 -4.44 -6.19
N LEU A 85 1.70 -5.65 -6.74
CA LEU A 85 2.77 -6.06 -7.68
C LEU A 85 2.68 -5.27 -9.00
N CYS A 86 1.47 -5.07 -9.53
CA CYS A 86 1.26 -4.20 -10.69
C CYS A 86 1.72 -2.76 -10.41
N LEU A 87 1.42 -2.23 -9.21
CA LEU A 87 1.77 -0.86 -8.82
C LEU A 87 3.27 -0.65 -8.53
N GLN A 88 4.02 -1.73 -8.25
CA GLN A 88 5.47 -1.72 -8.09
C GLN A 88 6.21 -1.78 -9.44
N ASN A 89 5.54 -2.21 -10.49
CA ASN A 89 6.16 -2.40 -11.80
C ASN A 89 6.05 -1.14 -12.67
N GLN A 90 7.18 -0.49 -12.94
CA GLN A 90 7.23 0.74 -13.72
C GLN A 90 6.66 0.58 -15.14
N THR A 91 6.80 -0.59 -15.77
CA THR A 91 6.27 -0.85 -17.12
C THR A 91 4.74 -0.80 -17.12
N ILE A 92 4.11 -1.41 -16.12
CA ILE A 92 2.65 -1.41 -15.96
C ILE A 92 2.19 0.00 -15.60
N ILE A 93 2.84 0.67 -14.66
CA ILE A 93 2.50 2.05 -14.28
C ILE A 93 2.57 3.01 -15.47
N ASN A 94 3.60 2.91 -16.32
CA ASN A 94 3.75 3.77 -17.49
C ASN A 94 2.65 3.57 -18.55
N SER A 95 1.96 2.42 -18.53
CA SER A 95 0.81 2.16 -19.41
C SER A 95 -0.50 2.75 -18.89
N MET A 96 -0.55 3.20 -17.64
CA MET A 96 -1.74 3.77 -17.03
C MET A 96 -1.83 5.28 -17.28
N GLY A 97 -3.04 5.75 -17.59
CA GLY A 97 -3.31 7.19 -17.64
C GLY A 97 -3.43 7.80 -16.25
N LEU A 98 -3.21 9.12 -16.15
CA LEU A 98 -3.32 9.87 -14.89
C LEU A 98 -4.68 9.63 -14.18
N LYS A 99 -5.78 9.60 -14.94
CA LYS A 99 -7.12 9.36 -14.40
C LYS A 99 -7.22 7.97 -13.76
N ASP A 100 -6.78 6.94 -14.46
CA ASP A 100 -6.80 5.55 -13.98
C ASP A 100 -5.93 5.40 -12.73
N SER A 101 -4.73 5.99 -12.71
CA SER A 101 -3.87 5.99 -11.52
C SER A 101 -4.51 6.65 -10.30
N ASN A 102 -5.19 7.79 -10.48
CA ASN A 102 -5.90 8.44 -9.38
C ASN A 102 -7.07 7.60 -8.87
N GLU A 103 -7.80 6.93 -9.76
CA GLU A 103 -8.89 6.04 -9.41
C GLU A 103 -8.41 4.80 -8.64
N VAL A 104 -7.28 4.22 -9.04
CA VAL A 104 -6.66 3.11 -8.30
C VAL A 104 -6.33 3.48 -6.87
N ILE A 105 -5.65 4.61 -6.67
CA ILE A 105 -5.30 5.05 -5.32
C ILE A 105 -6.54 5.37 -4.49
N ARG A 106 -7.56 6.02 -5.08
CA ARG A 106 -8.82 6.29 -4.37
C ARG A 106 -9.50 5.02 -3.89
N ASN A 107 -9.62 4.01 -4.75
CA ASN A 107 -10.28 2.75 -4.41
C ASN A 107 -9.45 1.95 -3.38
N LEU A 108 -8.11 2.02 -3.45
CA LEU A 108 -7.22 1.47 -2.42
C LEU A 108 -7.43 2.14 -1.06
N CYS A 109 -7.49 3.47 -1.04
CA CYS A 109 -7.76 4.23 0.19
C CYS A 109 -9.14 3.89 0.75
N GLN A 110 -10.16 3.79 -0.10
CA GLN A 110 -11.51 3.40 0.32
C GLN A 110 -11.53 1.99 0.93
N CYS A 111 -10.88 1.01 0.28
CA CYS A 111 -10.75 -0.35 0.81
C CYS A 111 -10.05 -0.37 2.19
N ALA A 112 -8.97 0.40 2.34
CA ALA A 112 -8.27 0.52 3.62
C ALA A 112 -9.12 1.20 4.69
N LEU A 113 -9.94 2.19 4.33
CA LEU A 113 -10.79 2.96 5.23
C LEU A 113 -12.04 2.20 5.70
N GLU A 114 -12.60 1.34 4.85
CA GLU A 114 -13.85 0.63 5.14
C GLU A 114 -13.65 -0.73 5.81
N THR A 115 -12.44 -1.30 5.76
CA THR A 115 -12.18 -2.62 6.33
C THR A 115 -11.93 -2.58 7.84
N GLU A 116 -12.43 -3.62 8.53
CA GLU A 116 -12.01 -3.98 9.91
C GLU A 116 -11.07 -5.19 9.92
N ASP A 117 -10.85 -5.81 8.75
CA ASP A 117 -9.98 -6.97 8.59
C ASP A 117 -8.51 -6.54 8.54
N LYS A 118 -7.72 -7.10 9.47
CA LYS A 118 -6.30 -6.77 9.64
C LYS A 118 -5.46 -7.18 8.42
N GLY A 119 -5.78 -8.30 7.77
CA GLY A 119 -5.08 -8.79 6.58
C GLY A 119 -5.31 -7.86 5.40
N VAL A 120 -6.58 -7.52 5.13
CA VAL A 120 -6.97 -6.55 4.10
C VAL A 120 -6.32 -5.19 4.32
N CYS A 121 -6.40 -4.64 5.55
CA CYS A 121 -5.79 -3.34 5.87
C CYS A 121 -4.26 -3.37 5.67
N THR A 122 -3.59 -4.40 6.19
CA THR A 122 -2.13 -4.59 6.00
C THR A 122 -1.78 -4.59 4.51
N ARG A 123 -2.53 -5.33 3.69
CA ARG A 123 -2.30 -5.43 2.25
C ARG A 123 -2.54 -4.13 1.51
N ALA A 124 -3.59 -3.39 1.85
CA ALA A 124 -3.91 -2.12 1.22
C ALA A 124 -2.82 -1.07 1.53
N LEU A 125 -2.37 -0.98 2.79
CA LEU A 125 -1.26 -0.12 3.19
C LEU A 125 0.04 -0.50 2.48
N TRP A 126 0.34 -1.81 2.36
CA TRP A 126 1.49 -2.28 1.60
C TRP A 126 1.44 -1.84 0.13
N CYS A 127 0.28 -1.88 -0.52
CA CYS A 127 0.11 -1.38 -1.89
C CYS A 127 0.44 0.12 -1.97
N LEU A 128 -0.08 0.91 -1.04
CA LEU A 128 0.17 2.37 -0.96
C LEU A 128 1.64 2.69 -0.67
N ALA A 129 2.31 1.89 0.16
CA ALA A 129 3.70 2.10 0.56
C ALA A 129 4.72 1.73 -0.53
N ASN A 130 4.35 0.84 -1.45
CA ASN A 130 5.29 0.29 -2.43
C ASN A 130 5.01 0.72 -3.88
N GLN A 131 3.95 1.46 -4.16
CA GLN A 131 3.68 1.97 -5.52
C GLN A 131 4.80 2.88 -6.04
N VAL A 132 4.99 2.89 -7.37
CA VAL A 132 5.94 3.74 -8.11
C VAL A 132 5.27 4.78 -9.02
N LEU A 133 4.07 5.23 -8.62
CA LEU A 133 3.33 6.28 -9.33
C LEU A 133 4.06 7.62 -9.28
N GLN A 134 3.71 8.50 -10.22
CA GLN A 134 4.25 9.85 -10.25
C GLN A 134 3.84 10.64 -9.01
N PRO A 135 4.72 11.50 -8.45
CA PRO A 135 4.41 12.32 -7.28
C PRO A 135 3.11 13.13 -7.40
N ASP A 136 2.75 13.58 -8.61
CA ASP A 136 1.51 14.34 -8.84
C ASP A 136 0.24 13.52 -8.52
N VAL A 137 0.24 12.21 -8.80
CA VAL A 137 -0.88 11.31 -8.43
C VAL A 137 -1.02 11.27 -6.92
N ILE A 138 0.09 11.13 -6.22
CA ILE A 138 0.12 11.03 -4.75
C ILE A 138 -0.26 12.37 -4.10
N CYS A 139 0.22 13.49 -4.63
CA CYS A 139 -0.21 14.82 -4.22
C CYS A 139 -1.73 14.99 -4.34
N ASN A 140 -2.33 14.52 -5.44
CA ASN A 140 -3.77 14.63 -5.69
C ASN A 140 -4.61 13.74 -4.76
N GLN A 141 -4.05 12.63 -4.28
CA GLN A 141 -4.73 11.69 -3.38
C GLN A 141 -4.22 11.76 -1.93
N ILE A 142 -3.47 12.80 -1.56
CA ILE A 142 -2.81 12.85 -0.24
C ILE A 142 -3.79 12.80 0.93
N ASN A 143 -4.96 13.47 0.82
CA ASN A 143 -5.95 13.44 1.90
C ASN A 143 -6.57 12.03 2.06
N PRO A 144 -7.12 11.39 1.01
CA PRO A 144 -7.58 9.99 1.12
C PRO A 144 -6.53 9.01 1.67
N ILE A 145 -5.25 9.20 1.29
CA ILE A 145 -4.16 8.36 1.80
C ILE A 145 -3.97 8.57 3.31
N LEU A 146 -4.00 9.83 3.78
CA LEU A 146 -3.86 10.15 5.20
C LEU A 146 -5.10 9.72 6.01
N ASP A 147 -6.29 9.77 5.44
CA ASP A 147 -7.52 9.26 6.08
C ASP A 147 -7.45 7.74 6.27
N ALA A 148 -6.97 7.00 5.26
CA ALA A 148 -6.72 5.56 5.37
C ALA A 148 -5.62 5.23 6.39
N LEU A 149 -4.58 6.05 6.45
CA LEU A 149 -3.50 5.93 7.45
C LEU A 149 -4.05 6.14 8.87
N GLU A 150 -4.83 7.20 9.11
CA GLU A 150 -5.48 7.49 10.39
C GLU A 150 -6.35 6.31 10.85
N HIS A 151 -7.18 5.77 9.93
CA HIS A 151 -8.02 4.61 10.22
C HIS A 151 -7.22 3.38 10.64
N SER A 152 -6.04 3.15 10.06
CA SER A 152 -5.19 2.02 10.43
C SER A 152 -4.67 2.05 11.87
N PHE A 153 -4.62 3.24 12.48
CA PHE A 153 -4.29 3.43 13.89
C PHE A 153 -5.50 3.37 14.82
N SER A 154 -6.72 3.26 14.28
CA SER A 154 -7.94 3.05 15.07
C SER A 154 -8.06 1.59 15.55
N LYS A 155 -8.80 1.36 16.64
CA LYS A 155 -9.12 0.00 17.07
C LYS A 155 -10.21 -0.60 16.17
N PRO A 156 -10.15 -1.90 15.82
CA PRO A 156 -9.22 -2.92 16.33
C PRO A 156 -7.89 -3.06 15.55
N LEU A 157 -7.69 -2.28 14.48
CA LEU A 157 -6.57 -2.41 13.56
C LEU A 157 -5.20 -2.12 14.21
N SER A 158 -5.11 -1.10 15.08
CA SER A 158 -3.89 -0.75 15.82
C SER A 158 -3.39 -1.81 16.80
N GLN A 159 -4.14 -2.88 17.03
CA GLN A 159 -3.65 -4.02 17.81
C GLN A 159 -2.80 -4.99 16.96
N SER A 160 -2.63 -4.70 15.66
CA SER A 160 -1.87 -5.53 14.73
C SER A 160 -0.51 -4.90 14.42
N VAL A 161 0.55 -5.57 14.87
CA VAL A 161 1.94 -5.19 14.57
C VAL A 161 2.20 -5.09 13.06
N LEU A 162 1.54 -5.92 12.25
CA LEU A 162 1.70 -5.87 10.79
C LEU A 162 1.05 -4.62 10.18
N VAL A 163 -0.11 -4.20 10.70
CA VAL A 163 -0.78 -2.98 10.24
C VAL A 163 0.07 -1.76 10.60
N GLU A 164 0.53 -1.67 11.85
CA GLU A 164 1.39 -0.57 12.31
C GLU A 164 2.71 -0.51 11.51
N HIS A 165 3.29 -1.67 11.16
CA HIS A 165 4.48 -1.75 10.32
C HIS A 165 4.27 -1.19 8.91
N GLU A 166 3.16 -1.55 8.25
CA GLU A 166 2.86 -1.02 6.93
C GLU A 166 2.43 0.45 6.96
N ALA A 167 1.75 0.88 8.02
CA ALA A 167 1.39 2.28 8.24
C ALA A 167 2.64 3.18 8.34
N VAL A 168 3.65 2.79 9.11
CA VAL A 168 4.88 3.58 9.21
C VAL A 168 5.72 3.52 7.92
N ASN A 169 5.71 2.39 7.20
CA ASN A 169 6.34 2.31 5.87
C ASN A 169 5.67 3.25 4.87
N LEU A 170 4.34 3.37 4.91
CA LEU A 170 3.60 4.31 4.09
C LEU A 170 4.01 5.76 4.40
N VAL A 171 4.15 6.13 5.67
CA VAL A 171 4.63 7.47 6.04
C VAL A 171 6.04 7.75 5.50
N VAL A 172 6.97 6.81 5.65
CA VAL A 172 8.33 6.92 5.08
C VAL A 172 8.27 7.11 3.56
N ARG A 173 7.43 6.32 2.87
CA ARG A 173 7.25 6.42 1.42
C ARG A 173 6.76 7.82 1.01
N LEU A 174 5.73 8.34 1.68
CA LEU A 174 5.15 9.64 1.37
C LEU A 174 6.14 10.78 1.65
N LEU A 175 6.91 10.70 2.73
CA LEU A 175 7.96 11.68 3.04
C LEU A 175 9.03 11.74 1.95
N GLN A 176 9.39 10.60 1.36
CA GLN A 176 10.35 10.54 0.26
C GLN A 176 9.75 11.01 -1.07
N GLN A 177 8.49 10.67 -1.34
CA GLN A 177 7.86 10.89 -2.64
C GLN A 177 7.27 12.30 -2.79
N VAL A 178 6.67 12.84 -1.72
CA VAL A 178 5.97 14.14 -1.70
C VAL A 178 6.30 14.97 -0.44
N PRO A 179 7.59 15.25 -0.16
CA PRO A 179 8.05 15.84 1.10
C PRO A 179 7.38 17.17 1.45
N LYS A 180 7.14 18.04 0.45
CA LYS A 180 6.47 19.33 0.66
C LYS A 180 5.04 19.14 1.18
N LYS A 181 4.27 18.23 0.57
CA LYS A 181 2.89 17.95 0.99
C LYS A 181 2.84 17.28 2.37
N MET A 182 3.77 16.37 2.64
CA MET A 182 3.86 15.77 3.97
C MET A 182 4.21 16.78 5.06
N ASN A 183 5.06 17.77 4.77
CA ASN A 183 5.33 18.85 5.72
C ASN A 183 4.09 19.72 5.96
N GLU A 184 3.36 20.10 4.90
CA GLU A 184 2.08 20.83 5.02
C GLU A 184 1.04 20.08 5.85
N LYS A 185 1.12 18.74 5.87
CA LYS A 185 0.19 17.83 6.55
C LYS A 185 0.79 17.17 7.81
N ALA A 186 1.86 17.74 8.37
CA ALA A 186 2.58 17.16 9.51
C ALA A 186 1.64 16.75 10.66
N ILE A 187 0.68 17.62 11.00
CA ILE A 187 -0.29 17.38 12.07
C ILE A 187 -1.12 16.10 11.90
N ASN A 188 -1.36 15.66 10.65
CA ASN A 188 -2.17 14.49 10.35
C ASN A 188 -1.44 13.15 10.56
N TRP A 189 -0.10 13.14 10.57
CA TRP A 189 0.66 11.87 10.61
C TRP A 189 1.74 11.83 11.68
N SER A 190 2.29 12.96 12.13
CA SER A 190 3.48 12.97 12.99
C SER A 190 3.21 12.38 14.37
N HIS A 191 2.02 12.63 14.94
CA HIS A 191 1.62 12.11 16.24
C HIS A 191 1.62 10.56 16.27
N HIS A 192 1.14 9.91 15.20
CA HIS A 192 1.24 8.46 15.04
C HIS A 192 2.69 7.98 14.99
N VAL A 193 3.56 8.66 14.26
CA VAL A 193 4.98 8.29 14.20
C VAL A 193 5.66 8.44 15.57
N TYR A 194 5.33 9.49 16.32
CA TYR A 194 5.89 9.72 17.66
C TYR A 194 5.48 8.62 18.64
N SER A 195 4.21 8.19 18.62
CA SER A 195 3.74 7.11 19.50
C SER A 195 4.47 5.79 19.23
N LEU A 196 4.85 5.54 17.97
CA LEU A 196 5.57 4.34 17.56
C LEU A 196 7.05 4.29 18.00
N LEU A 197 7.64 5.39 18.49
CA LEU A 197 9.01 5.36 19.03
C LEU A 197 9.14 4.48 20.27
N GLY A 198 8.06 4.38 21.06
CA GLY A 198 7.99 3.50 22.24
C GLY A 198 7.48 2.09 21.93
N HIS A 199 7.23 1.75 20.66
CA HIS A 199 6.60 0.49 20.28
C HIS A 199 7.45 -0.73 20.66
N GLY A 200 6.83 -1.87 21.04
CA GLY A 200 7.56 -3.06 21.51
C GLY A 200 8.45 -3.73 20.44
N ALA A 201 8.05 -3.69 19.18
CA ALA A 201 8.81 -4.25 18.06
C ALA A 201 9.89 -3.30 17.53
N ILE A 202 11.15 -3.76 17.48
CA ILE A 202 12.30 -2.95 17.05
C ILE A 202 12.18 -2.41 15.61
N ARG A 203 11.69 -3.24 14.67
CA ARG A 203 11.55 -2.84 13.25
C ARG A 203 10.61 -1.64 13.07
N ILE A 204 9.57 -1.54 13.88
CA ILE A 204 8.64 -0.41 13.86
C ILE A 204 9.31 0.84 14.41
N ARG A 205 10.05 0.73 15.53
CA ARG A 205 10.82 1.85 16.09
C ARG A 205 11.85 2.39 15.10
N GLU A 206 12.57 1.51 14.41
CA GLU A 206 13.55 1.90 13.38
C GLU A 206 12.90 2.67 12.22
N LYS A 207 11.72 2.23 11.77
CA LYS A 207 10.96 2.93 10.73
C LYS A 207 10.39 4.25 11.20
N ALA A 208 9.92 4.34 12.44
CA ALA A 208 9.46 5.59 13.03
C ALA A 208 10.62 6.60 13.14
N LEU A 209 11.80 6.14 13.59
CA LEU A 209 13.01 6.96 13.65
C LEU A 209 13.46 7.40 12.24
N GLN A 210 13.37 6.52 11.25
CA GLN A 210 13.65 6.86 9.84
C GLN A 210 12.71 7.97 9.35
N ALA A 211 11.41 7.86 9.59
CA ALA A 211 10.43 8.87 9.20
C ALA A 211 10.75 10.24 9.83
N LEU A 212 11.03 10.28 11.14
CA LEU A 212 11.41 11.52 11.82
C LEU A 212 12.72 12.10 11.29
N SER A 213 13.71 11.25 11.00
CA SER A 213 15.00 11.69 10.44
C SER A 213 14.83 12.36 9.07
N ILE A 214 13.92 11.86 8.22
CA ILE A 214 13.60 12.46 6.93
C ILE A 214 12.86 13.80 7.11
N ALA A 215 11.95 13.89 8.08
CA ALA A 215 11.14 15.09 8.30
C ALA A 215 11.87 16.21 9.05
N LEU A 216 12.87 15.87 9.87
CA LEU A 216 13.57 16.79 10.77
C LEU A 216 14.10 18.06 10.07
N PRO A 217 14.78 17.99 8.91
CA PRO A 217 15.28 19.19 8.24
C PRO A 217 14.15 20.18 7.90
N ALA A 218 12.98 19.69 7.47
CA ALA A 218 11.85 20.54 7.14
C ALA A 218 11.21 21.18 8.38
N PHE A 219 11.18 20.45 9.50
CA PHE A 219 10.68 20.95 10.77
C PHE A 219 11.56 22.01 11.41
N LEU A 220 12.89 21.91 11.26
CA LEU A 220 13.81 22.93 11.77
C LEU A 220 13.67 24.27 11.03
N VAL A 221 13.31 24.24 9.75
CA VAL A 221 13.09 25.45 8.93
C VAL A 221 11.74 26.10 9.23
N ASN A 222 10.73 25.32 9.64
CA ASN A 222 9.42 25.83 10.04
C ASN A 222 8.94 25.20 11.36
N PRO A 223 9.43 25.70 12.51
CA PRO A 223 9.19 25.10 13.81
C PRO A 223 7.72 25.13 14.24
N ASN A 224 6.87 25.96 13.62
CA ASN A 224 5.44 26.04 13.94
C ASN A 224 4.71 24.71 13.70
N GLY A 225 5.13 23.91 12.71
CA GLY A 225 4.55 22.59 12.46
C GLY A 225 4.96 21.53 13.50
N LEU A 226 6.23 21.55 13.92
CA LEU A 226 6.78 20.65 14.93
C LEU A 226 6.16 20.91 16.30
N VAL A 227 6.19 22.18 16.74
CA VAL A 227 5.68 22.60 18.05
C VAL A 227 4.17 22.35 18.17
N ALA A 228 3.37 22.65 17.13
CA ALA A 228 1.95 22.35 17.14
C ALA A 228 1.65 20.85 17.25
N SER A 229 2.45 20.00 16.57
CA SER A 229 2.27 18.54 16.63
C SER A 229 2.77 17.89 17.93
N MET A 230 3.83 18.43 18.55
CA MET A 230 4.34 17.98 19.85
C MET A 230 3.45 18.42 21.02
N VAL A 231 2.80 19.59 20.90
CA VAL A 231 1.87 20.12 21.91
C VAL A 231 0.57 19.31 21.98
N ALA A 232 0.20 18.60 20.91
CA ALA A 232 -0.97 17.72 20.91
C ALA A 232 -0.81 16.47 21.81
N ASP A 233 0.43 16.10 22.20
CA ASP A 233 0.68 14.87 22.95
C ASP A 233 1.76 15.05 24.05
N VAL A 234 1.40 15.84 25.07
CA VAL A 234 2.25 16.22 26.21
C VAL A 234 2.68 15.03 27.10
N LYS A 235 2.28 13.78 26.79
CA LYS A 235 2.80 12.58 27.47
C LYS A 235 4.02 11.96 26.79
N THR A 236 4.22 12.20 25.49
CA THR A 236 5.27 11.53 24.69
C THR A 236 6.59 12.29 24.70
N VAL A 237 6.55 13.62 24.85
CA VAL A 237 7.73 14.50 24.90
C VAL A 237 8.68 14.15 26.05
N SER A 238 8.16 13.69 27.19
CA SER A 238 9.00 13.30 28.34
C SER A 238 9.88 12.07 28.06
N ILE A 239 9.49 11.17 27.16
CA ILE A 239 10.27 9.97 26.85
C ILE A 239 11.40 10.28 25.85
N ILE A 240 11.17 11.19 24.90
CA ILE A 240 12.18 11.55 23.88
C ILE A 240 13.38 12.27 24.50
N ILE A 241 13.16 13.12 25.51
CA ILE A 241 14.25 13.77 26.26
C ILE A 241 15.08 12.73 27.03
N TYR A 242 14.46 11.65 27.52
CA TYR A 242 15.16 10.57 28.23
C TYR A 242 15.89 9.57 27.34
N CYS A 243 15.58 9.51 26.03
CA CYS A 243 16.28 8.62 25.10
C CYS A 243 17.41 9.33 24.32
N LEU A 244 17.50 10.66 24.40
CA LEU A 244 18.54 11.47 23.75
C LEU A 244 19.58 12.04 24.73
N LEU A 245 19.45 11.76 26.03
CA LEU A 245 20.42 12.02 27.10
C LEU A 245 20.90 10.69 27.69
#